data_AF-A0AAW2KPS0-F1
#
_entry.id   AF-A0AAW2KPS0-F1
#
_cell.length_a   1.000
_cell.length_b   1.000
_cell.length_c   1.000
_cell.angle_alpha   90.00
_cell.angle_beta   90.00
_cell.angle_gamma   90.00
#
_symmetry.space_group_name_H-M   'P 1'
#
loop_
_entity.id
_entity.type
_entity.pdbx_description
1 polymer ?
#
loop_
_entity_poly.entity_id
_entity_poly.type
_entity_poly.pdbx_seq_one_letter_code
_entity_poly.pdbx_strand_id
1 'polypeptide(L)'
;DDFRDFSELCFKEFDDRVKHWITLNEPFGYTNGGYDGGYRGSYAPGRCSYRDLCAHGNSATEPYIAAHHLLLSHAAAVKLYKEKYQGSGKDRVIRDGNLCLIYPKICAITAL
;
A
#
# COMPACT_ATOMS: atom_id res chain seq x y z
N ASP A 1 4.37 -7.94 -10.01
CA ASP A 1 4.81 -6.95 -11.02
C ASP A 1 3.72 -5.99 -11.46
N ASP A 2 2.45 -6.42 -11.55
CA ASP A 2 1.33 -5.57 -11.98
C ASP A 2 1.30 -4.16 -11.36
N PHE A 3 1.49 -4.05 -10.05
CA PHE A 3 1.54 -2.75 -9.36
C PHE A 3 2.72 -1.87 -9.77
N ARG A 4 3.89 -2.48 -10.06
CA ARG A 4 5.07 -1.77 -10.58
C ARG A 4 4.75 -1.19 -11.95
N ASP A 5 4.12 -1.97 -12.82
CA ASP A 5 3.80 -1.55 -14.20
C ASP A 5 2.70 -0.48 -14.21
N PHE A 6 1.70 -0.61 -13.33
CA PHE A 6 0.73 0.45 -13.06
C PHE A 6 1.42 1.74 -12.58
N SER A 7 2.35 1.63 -11.63
CA SER A 7 3.11 2.78 -11.13
C SER A 7 3.93 3.43 -12.24
N GLU A 8 4.55 2.63 -13.12
CA GLU A 8 5.31 3.14 -14.27
C GLU A 8 4.44 3.98 -15.20
N LEU A 9 3.23 3.51 -15.52
CA LEU A 9 2.28 4.25 -16.33
C LEU A 9 1.92 5.58 -15.66
N CYS A 10 1.60 5.57 -14.36
CA CYS A 10 1.30 6.79 -13.61
C CYS A 10 2.47 7.78 -13.63
N PHE A 11 3.71 7.32 -13.37
CA PHE A 11 4.89 8.18 -13.42
C PHE A 11 5.10 8.74 -14.82
N LYS A 12 4.94 7.93 -15.87
CA LYS A 12 5.09 8.38 -17.25
C LYS A 12 4.11 9.50 -17.62
N GLU A 13 2.86 9.39 -17.20
CA GLU A 13 1.78 10.31 -17.60
C GLU A 13 1.66 11.56 -16.72
N PHE A 14 2.10 11.52 -15.45
CA PHE A 14 1.80 12.58 -14.48
C PHE A 14 3.02 13.14 -13.73
N ASP A 15 4.21 12.56 -13.84
CA ASP A 15 5.41 13.04 -13.12
C ASP A 15 5.83 14.46 -13.57
N ASP A 16 5.39 14.92 -14.74
CA ASP A 16 5.58 16.31 -15.19
C ASP A 16 4.93 17.33 -14.25
N ARG A 17 3.79 16.99 -13.64
CA ARG A 17 2.98 17.85 -12.75
C ARG A 17 3.05 17.42 -11.28
N VAL A 18 2.97 16.13 -11.02
CA VAL A 18 2.97 15.54 -9.65
C VAL A 18 4.42 15.48 -9.12
N LYS A 19 4.67 16.12 -7.98
CA LYS A 19 5.99 16.15 -7.32
C LYS A 19 6.11 15.22 -6.11
N HIS A 20 4.96 14.82 -5.57
CA HIS A 20 4.87 13.99 -4.38
C HIS A 20 3.99 12.78 -4.69
N TRP A 21 4.52 11.61 -4.39
CA TRP A 21 3.90 10.34 -4.70
C TRP A 21 3.70 9.54 -3.42
N ILE A 22 2.55 8.90 -3.31
CA ILE A 22 2.25 7.90 -2.30
C ILE A 22 1.95 6.61 -3.04
N THR A 23 2.62 5.53 -2.67
CA THR A 23 2.46 4.22 -3.33
C THR A 23 1.31 3.43 -2.69
N LEU A 24 1.31 3.34 -1.36
CA LEU A 24 0.28 2.65 -0.59
C LEU A 24 -0.30 3.60 0.44
N ASN A 25 -1.62 3.54 0.60
CA ASN A 25 -2.33 4.13 1.72
C ASN A 25 -2.56 3.04 2.77
N GLU A 26 -2.25 3.29 4.05
CA GLU A 26 -2.68 2.46 5.18
C GLU A 26 -2.64 0.92 4.98
N PRO A 27 -1.46 0.33 4.70
CA PRO A 27 -1.34 -1.11 4.42
C PRO A 27 -1.90 -1.99 5.54
N PHE A 28 -1.77 -1.58 6.80
CA PHE A 28 -2.36 -2.29 7.94
C PHE A 28 -3.90 -2.34 7.87
N GLY A 29 -4.54 -1.23 7.50
CA GLY A 29 -6.01 -1.17 7.36
C GLY A 29 -6.49 -2.16 6.30
N TYR A 30 -5.80 -2.21 5.16
CA TYR A 30 -6.11 -3.16 4.08
C TYR A 30 -5.94 -4.62 4.50
N THR A 31 -4.84 -4.97 5.16
CA THR A 31 -4.58 -6.37 5.51
C THR A 31 -5.48 -6.85 6.65
N ASN A 32 -5.67 -6.02 7.67
CA ASN A 32 -6.54 -6.35 8.80
C ASN A 32 -8.02 -6.40 8.38
N GLY A 33 -8.48 -5.41 7.61
CA GLY A 33 -9.87 -5.36 7.17
C GLY A 33 -10.23 -6.38 6.12
N GLY A 34 -9.36 -6.58 5.14
CA GLY A 34 -9.62 -7.42 3.98
C GLY A 34 -9.33 -8.90 4.20
N TYR A 35 -8.45 -9.25 5.14
CA TYR A 35 -7.92 -10.62 5.29
C TYR A 35 -7.94 -11.20 6.72
N ASP A 36 -8.14 -10.38 7.77
CA ASP A 36 -8.21 -10.87 9.16
C ASP A 36 -9.66 -10.90 9.70
N GLY A 37 -10.54 -10.07 9.15
CA GLY A 37 -11.90 -9.88 9.66
C GLY A 37 -12.00 -8.84 10.79
N GLY A 38 -10.91 -8.12 11.09
CA GLY A 38 -10.84 -7.13 12.17
C GLY A 38 -11.84 -5.97 12.05
N TYR A 39 -12.30 -5.65 10.83
CA TYR A 39 -13.40 -4.71 10.59
C TYR A 39 -14.71 -5.43 10.18
N ARG A 40 -14.99 -6.60 10.76
CA ARG A 40 -16.16 -7.45 10.47
C ARG A 40 -16.33 -7.82 8.99
N GLY A 41 -15.22 -8.04 8.28
CA GLY A 41 -15.25 -8.34 6.84
C GLY A 41 -15.74 -7.18 5.96
N SER A 42 -15.80 -5.95 6.48
CA SER A 42 -16.36 -4.79 5.76
C SER A 42 -15.49 -4.29 4.61
N TYR A 43 -14.24 -4.77 4.53
CA TYR A 43 -13.28 -4.33 3.51
C TYR A 43 -13.14 -5.46 2.50
N ALA A 44 -13.16 -5.12 1.22
CA ALA A 44 -12.84 -6.09 0.17
C ALA A 44 -11.40 -6.64 0.39
N PRO A 45 -11.14 -7.93 0.11
CA PRO A 45 -12.06 -8.93 -0.45
C PRO A 45 -12.98 -9.63 0.57
N GLY A 46 -12.97 -9.24 1.86
CA GLY A 46 -13.84 -9.83 2.88
C GLY A 46 -13.45 -11.28 3.22
N ARG A 47 -12.15 -11.56 3.30
CA ARG A 47 -11.62 -12.87 3.66
C ARG A 47 -11.23 -12.91 5.12
N CYS A 48 -11.56 -13.98 5.82
CA CYS A 48 -11.18 -14.20 7.21
C CYS A 48 -11.48 -15.64 7.65
N SER A 49 -11.07 -16.00 8.87
CA SER A 49 -11.38 -17.30 9.48
C SER A 49 -12.78 -17.37 10.10
N TYR A 50 -13.43 -16.24 10.37
CA TYR A 50 -14.78 -16.18 10.95
C TYR A 50 -15.85 -16.51 9.89
N ARG A 51 -16.39 -17.74 9.92
CA ARG A 51 -17.29 -18.25 8.87
C ARG A 51 -18.68 -17.58 8.83
N ASP A 52 -19.10 -17.00 9.95
CA ASP A 52 -20.33 -16.19 10.00
C ASP A 52 -20.20 -14.85 9.26
N LEU A 53 -18.96 -14.42 9.00
CA LEU A 53 -18.64 -13.15 8.33
C LEU A 53 -18.07 -13.34 6.92
N CYS A 54 -17.20 -14.34 6.75
CA CYS A 54 -16.42 -14.54 5.52
C CYS A 54 -16.59 -15.95 4.97
N ALA A 55 -16.96 -16.05 3.69
CA ALA A 55 -17.10 -17.34 2.99
C ALA A 55 -15.77 -18.11 2.88
N HIS A 56 -14.66 -17.38 2.76
CA HIS A 56 -13.32 -17.93 2.58
C HIS A 56 -12.28 -17.13 3.37
N GLY A 57 -11.07 -17.68 3.50
CA GLY A 57 -9.93 -16.98 4.06
C GLY A 57 -9.28 -17.70 5.24
N ASN A 58 -8.11 -17.20 5.62
CA ASN A 58 -7.36 -17.63 6.79
C ASN A 58 -6.69 -16.43 7.46
N SER A 59 -7.29 -15.97 8.56
CA SER A 59 -6.83 -14.87 9.40
C SER A 59 -5.41 -15.08 9.95
N ALA A 60 -4.96 -16.32 10.12
CA ALA A 60 -3.62 -16.62 10.65
C ALA A 60 -2.50 -16.46 9.63
N THR A 61 -2.80 -16.40 8.32
CA THR A 61 -1.78 -16.39 7.27
C THR A 61 -1.97 -15.30 6.22
N GLU A 62 -3.20 -15.08 5.76
CA GLU A 62 -3.50 -14.18 4.65
C GLU A 62 -3.14 -12.71 4.91
N PRO A 63 -3.35 -12.14 6.12
CA PRO A 63 -2.93 -10.77 6.41
C PRO A 63 -1.42 -10.56 6.22
N TYR A 64 -0.60 -11.55 6.61
CA TYR A 64 0.86 -11.49 6.47
C TYR A 64 1.31 -11.65 5.03
N ILE A 65 0.67 -12.55 4.27
CA ILE A 65 0.94 -12.73 2.83
C ILE A 65 0.60 -11.45 2.07
N ALA A 66 -0.57 -10.85 2.36
CA ALA A 66 -0.98 -9.60 1.75
C ALA A 66 -0.01 -8.46 2.12
N ALA A 67 0.36 -8.33 3.40
CA ALA A 67 1.33 -7.33 3.86
C ALA A 67 2.68 -7.48 3.16
N HIS A 68 3.17 -8.72 3.02
CA HIS A 68 4.45 -9.00 2.36
C HIS A 68 4.45 -8.54 0.89
N HIS A 69 3.40 -8.86 0.13
CA HIS A 69 3.30 -8.42 -1.25
C HIS A 69 3.11 -6.91 -1.40
N LEU A 70 2.39 -6.26 -0.48
CA LEU A 70 2.31 -4.81 -0.43
C LEU A 70 3.70 -4.18 -0.23
N LEU A 71 4.52 -4.71 0.67
CA LEU A 71 5.89 -4.20 0.88
C LEU A 71 6.78 -4.40 -0.35
N LEU A 72 6.69 -5.57 -1.00
CA LEU A 72 7.44 -5.84 -2.24
C LEU A 72 6.99 -4.94 -3.39
N SER A 73 5.67 -4.71 -3.53
CA SER A 73 5.12 -3.85 -4.59
C SER A 73 5.52 -2.39 -4.38
N HIS A 74 5.47 -1.93 -3.13
CA HIS A 74 5.99 -0.63 -2.72
C HIS A 74 7.48 -0.49 -3.10
N ALA A 75 8.32 -1.43 -2.68
CA ALA A 75 9.76 -1.40 -2.95
C ALA A 75 10.06 -1.40 -4.46
N ALA A 76 9.32 -2.19 -5.24
CA ALA A 76 9.46 -2.23 -6.69
C ALA A 76 9.10 -0.88 -7.36
N ALA A 77 8.00 -0.25 -6.95
CA ALA A 77 7.60 1.06 -7.46
C ALA A 77 8.60 2.17 -7.08
N VAL A 78 9.09 2.17 -5.83
CA VAL A 78 10.10 3.12 -5.35
C VAL A 78 11.41 2.97 -6.11
N LYS A 79 11.88 1.72 -6.29
CA LYS A 79 13.10 1.44 -7.04
C LYS A 79 12.98 1.95 -8.48
N LEU A 80 11.89 1.63 -9.17
CA LEU A 80 11.60 2.10 -10.52
C LEU A 80 11.63 3.63 -10.59
N TYR A 81 10.96 4.32 -9.66
CA TYR A 81 10.93 5.77 -9.64
C TYR A 81 12.32 6.38 -9.48
N LYS A 82 13.11 5.86 -8.53
CA LYS A 82 14.48 6.30 -8.27
C LYS A 82 15.38 6.14 -9.49
N GLU A 83 15.27 5.02 -10.18
CA GLU A 83 16.15 4.68 -11.31
C GLU A 83 15.77 5.43 -12.59
N LYS A 84 14.47 5.66 -12.84
CA LYS A 84 13.98 6.17 -14.14
C LYS A 84 13.45 7.60 -14.11
N TYR A 85 12.90 8.06 -12.99
CA TYR A 85 12.13 9.32 -12.91
C TYR A 85 12.75 10.37 -11.97
N GLN A 86 13.47 9.93 -10.93
CA GLN A 86 14.20 10.79 -10.00
C GLN A 86 15.55 11.24 -10.60
N GLY A 87 15.49 12.00 -11.68
CA GLY A 87 16.67 12.63 -12.29
C GLY A 87 17.32 13.68 -11.39
N SER A 88 18.62 13.90 -11.57
CA SER A 88 19.43 14.88 -10.83
C SER A 88 18.82 16.29 -10.90
N GLY A 89 18.49 16.88 -9.74
CA GLY A 89 18.03 18.27 -9.62
C GLY A 89 16.51 18.50 -9.55
N LYS A 90 15.71 17.45 -9.31
CA LYS A 90 14.26 17.57 -9.09
C LYS A 90 13.91 17.30 -7.63
N ASP A 91 13.27 18.25 -6.96
CA ASP A 91 12.71 18.10 -5.61
C ASP A 91 11.45 17.21 -5.61
N ARG A 92 11.61 15.93 -5.95
CA ARG A 92 10.53 14.95 -6.02
C ARG A 92 10.76 13.85 -4.98
N VAL A 93 9.71 13.52 -4.23
CA VAL A 93 9.80 12.61 -3.09
C VAL A 93 8.64 11.64 -3.15
N ILE A 94 8.93 10.33 -3.14
CA ILE A 94 7.95 9.33 -2.75
C ILE A 94 7.86 9.38 -1.22
N ARG A 95 6.68 9.69 -0.71
CA ARG A 95 6.36 9.62 0.71
C ARG A 95 5.59 8.33 0.97
N ASP A 96 5.97 7.65 2.02
CA ASP A 96 5.22 6.50 2.49
C ASP A 96 4.00 7.01 3.26
N GLY A 97 2.82 6.85 2.69
CA GLY A 97 1.55 7.09 3.37
C GLY A 97 1.38 6.05 4.47
N ASN A 98 1.91 6.35 5.66
CA ASN A 98 1.91 5.51 6.85
C ASN A 98 2.40 4.07 6.60
N LEU A 99 3.71 3.93 6.40
CA LEU A 99 4.43 2.69 6.69
C LEU A 99 4.42 2.49 8.22
N CYS A 100 3.39 1.84 8.75
CA CYS A 100 3.31 1.49 10.16
C CYS A 100 4.32 0.39 10.50
N LEU A 101 5.60 0.77 10.68
CA LEU A 101 6.55 -0.03 11.45
C LEU A 101 6.21 0.17 12.94
N ILE A 102 5.31 -0.66 13.46
CA ILE A 102 5.20 -1.12 14.87
C ILE A 102 5.52 -0.04 15.97
N TYR A 103 4.42 0.58 16.50
CA TYR A 103 4.21 1.36 17.77
C TYR A 103 4.71 2.83 17.92
N PRO A 104 4.04 3.69 18.75
CA PRO A 104 2.64 4.11 18.73
C PRO A 104 2.46 5.66 18.72
N LYS A 105 1.25 6.12 18.34
CA LYS A 105 0.73 7.51 18.45
C LYS A 105 1.38 8.54 17.53
N ILE A 106 0.74 8.78 16.39
CA ILE A 106 0.16 10.07 15.96
C ILE A 106 -0.44 9.79 14.58
N CYS A 107 -1.76 9.64 14.54
CA CYS A 107 -2.51 9.66 13.31
C CYS A 107 -3.09 11.07 13.19
N ALA A 108 -2.45 11.92 12.38
CA ALA A 108 -3.02 13.20 11.98
C ALA A 108 -2.51 13.52 10.57
N ILE A 109 -3.44 13.49 9.60
CA ILE A 109 -3.62 14.43 8.48
C ILE A 109 -2.35 14.62 7.61
N THR A 110 -2.37 14.42 6.29
CA THR A 110 -2.87 15.45 5.37
C THR A 110 -3.02 14.87 3.97
N ALA A 111 -4.25 14.88 3.46
CA ALA A 111 -4.51 15.19 2.06
C ALA A 111 -4.43 16.71 1.93
N LEU A 112 -3.43 17.18 1.19
CA LEU A 112 -3.24 18.49 0.51
C LEU A 112 -1.76 18.62 0.14
#